data_AF-A0A6N1YGP4-F1
#
_entry.id   AF-A0A6N1YGP4-F1
#
_cell.length_a   1.000
_cell.length_b   1.000
_cell.length_c   1.000
_cell.angle_alpha   90.00
_cell.angle_beta   90.00
_cell.angle_gamma   90.00
#
_symmetry.space_group_name_H-M   'P 1'
#
loop_
_entity.id
_entity.type
_entity.pdbx_description
1 polymer ?
#
loop_
_entity_poly.entity_id
_entity_poly.type
_entity_poly.pdbx_seq_one_letter_code
_entity_poly.pdbx_strand_id
1 'polypeptide(L)'
;MQTMANRYVRYFNATRNRTGTIWEGRFKSCLVDSENYLFTLYRYIEMNPVRAGIVSSIAEYPWSSYGYNGLGEENSLITEHKLYQDLGEDSEVRAKNYQKIFKTLISTQQEQEITDATMRGEVYGSEGFHLEINKLISRATKLTAHGGDRKSEKYRNQAGCSIDGLK
;
A
#
# COMPACT_ATOMS: atom_id res chain seq x y z
N MET A 1 -8.49 -9.80 -7.77
CA MET A 1 -7.21 -9.80 -8.50
C MET A 1 -7.04 -10.94 -9.50
N GLN A 2 -7.28 -12.21 -9.13
CA GLN A 2 -7.02 -13.36 -10.01
C GLN A 2 -7.72 -13.27 -11.39
N THR A 3 -9.00 -12.90 -11.43
CA THR A 3 -9.76 -12.77 -12.68
C THR A 3 -9.16 -11.73 -13.63
N MET A 4 -8.78 -10.55 -13.11
CA MET A 4 -8.18 -9.47 -13.90
C MET A 4 -6.83 -9.91 -14.47
N ALA A 5 -5.95 -10.45 -13.62
CA ALA A 5 -4.63 -10.91 -14.01
C ALA A 5 -4.71 -12.01 -15.10
N ASN A 6 -5.61 -12.98 -14.93
CA ASN A 6 -5.81 -14.06 -15.90
C ASN A 6 -6.37 -13.57 -17.24
N ARG A 7 -7.32 -12.63 -17.22
CA ARG A 7 -7.85 -12.03 -18.45
C ARG A 7 -6.76 -11.29 -19.22
N TYR A 8 -5.93 -10.51 -18.53
CA TYR A 8 -4.85 -9.75 -19.16
C TYR A 8 -3.76 -10.67 -19.73
N VAL A 9 -3.35 -11.73 -19.01
CA VAL A 9 -2.38 -12.73 -19.53
C VAL A 9 -2.88 -13.35 -20.83
N ARG A 10 -4.15 -13.77 -20.87
CA ARG A 10 -4.75 -14.39 -22.06
C ARG A 10 -4.75 -13.42 -23.24
N TYR A 11 -5.17 -12.17 -23.00
CA TYR A 11 -5.17 -11.12 -24.02
C TYR A 11 -3.75 -10.83 -24.55
N PHE A 12 -2.78 -10.63 -23.67
CA PHE A 12 -1.40 -10.32 -24.03
C PHE A 12 -0.75 -11.45 -24.82
N ASN A 13 -0.90 -12.69 -24.35
CA ASN A 13 -0.35 -13.88 -25.00
C ASN A 13 -0.95 -14.11 -26.39
N ALA A 14 -2.27 -13.95 -26.54
CA ALA A 14 -2.93 -14.04 -27.84
C ALA A 14 -2.42 -12.97 -28.82
N THR A 15 -2.25 -11.73 -28.34
CA THR A 15 -1.79 -10.60 -29.16
C THR A 15 -0.32 -10.71 -29.56
N ARG A 16 0.51 -11.35 -28.73
CA ARG A 16 1.97 -11.45 -28.93
C ARG A 16 2.43 -12.83 -29.41
N ASN A 17 1.50 -13.74 -29.71
CA ASN A 17 1.78 -15.14 -30.04
C ASN A 17 2.75 -15.81 -29.04
N ARG A 18 2.48 -15.60 -27.75
CA ARG A 18 3.27 -16.14 -26.62
C ARG A 18 2.43 -17.08 -25.77
N THR A 19 3.10 -17.85 -24.91
CA THR A 19 2.48 -18.68 -23.89
C THR A 19 3.20 -18.49 -22.55
N GLY A 20 2.59 -18.97 -21.47
CA GLY A 20 3.15 -18.87 -20.11
C GLY A 20 2.68 -17.65 -19.30
N THR A 21 3.17 -17.55 -18.07
CA THR A 21 2.89 -16.42 -17.17
C THR A 21 3.68 -15.17 -17.59
N ILE A 22 3.06 -14.00 -17.45
CA ILE A 22 3.73 -12.69 -17.57
C ILE A 22 3.94 -12.03 -16.19
N TRP A 23 3.51 -12.71 -15.12
CA TRP A 23 3.66 -12.26 -13.75
C TRP A 23 4.80 -13.00 -13.08
N GLU A 24 5.62 -12.29 -12.31
CA GLU A 24 6.73 -12.84 -11.53
C GLU A 24 6.25 -13.64 -10.30
N GLY A 25 5.02 -13.40 -9.83
CA GLY A 25 4.47 -14.09 -8.67
C GLY A 25 3.01 -13.79 -8.38
N ARG A 26 2.55 -14.21 -7.20
CA ARG A 26 1.20 -13.92 -6.71
C ARG A 26 1.08 -12.46 -6.28
N PHE A 27 -0.08 -11.87 -6.54
CA PHE A 27 -0.44 -10.55 -6.02
C PHE A 27 -0.30 -10.48 -4.49
N LYS A 28 0.19 -9.34 -3.99
CA LYS A 28 0.43 -9.06 -2.58
C LYS A 28 -0.45 -7.89 -2.13
N SER A 29 -0.94 -7.97 -0.90
CA SER A 29 -1.73 -6.91 -0.28
C SER A 29 -1.52 -6.91 1.23
N CYS A 30 -1.41 -5.71 1.80
CA CYS A 30 -1.36 -5.44 3.23
C CYS A 30 -2.53 -4.50 3.62
N LEU A 31 -2.95 -4.56 4.88
CA LEU A 31 -3.88 -3.56 5.42
C LEU A 31 -3.09 -2.33 5.87
N VAL A 32 -3.68 -1.15 5.74
CA VAL A 32 -3.01 0.12 5.98
C VAL A 32 -3.81 0.97 6.95
N ASP A 33 -3.13 1.50 7.96
CA ASP A 33 -3.61 2.59 8.81
C ASP A 33 -3.63 3.90 8.00
N SER A 34 -4.78 4.18 7.39
CA SER A 34 -4.90 5.25 6.38
C SER A 34 -4.73 6.64 6.99
N GLU A 35 -5.24 6.88 8.20
CA GLU A 35 -5.14 8.20 8.87
C GLU A 35 -3.68 8.61 9.08
N ASN A 36 -2.83 7.66 9.46
CA ASN A 36 -1.44 7.94 9.76
C ASN A 36 -0.49 7.77 8.56
N TYR A 37 -0.81 6.89 7.60
CA TYR A 37 0.16 6.44 6.60
C TYR A 37 -0.27 6.59 5.14
N LEU A 38 -1.50 7.01 4.83
CA LEU A 38 -1.97 7.11 3.44
C LEU A 38 -1.02 7.94 2.56
N PHE A 39 -0.67 9.15 3.00
CA PHE A 39 0.18 10.03 2.20
C PHE A 39 1.65 9.57 2.15
N THR A 40 2.10 8.80 3.13
CA THR A 40 3.41 8.14 3.06
C THR A 40 3.41 7.07 1.96
N LEU A 41 2.32 6.29 1.83
CA LEU A 41 2.18 5.34 0.74
C LEU A 41 2.02 6.01 -0.62
N TYR A 42 1.25 7.09 -0.72
CA TYR A 42 1.10 7.82 -1.98
C TYR A 42 2.45 8.33 -2.45
N ARG A 43 3.25 8.96 -1.57
CA ARG A 43 4.63 9.33 -1.89
C ARG A 43 5.46 8.13 -2.35
N TYR A 44 5.43 7.02 -1.62
CA TYR A 44 6.17 5.82 -1.98
C TYR A 44 5.83 5.33 -3.39
N ILE A 45 4.53 5.23 -3.70
CA ILE A 45 4.04 4.75 -5.00
C ILE A 45 4.45 5.71 -6.12
N GLU A 46 4.21 7.01 -5.94
CA GLU A 46 4.48 8.03 -6.95
C GLU A 46 5.98 8.22 -7.20
N MET A 47 6.85 7.95 -6.23
CA MET A 47 8.31 8.00 -6.40
C MET A 47 8.91 6.74 -7.04
N ASN A 48 8.17 5.63 -7.16
CA ASN A 48 8.71 4.40 -7.72
C ASN A 48 9.31 4.55 -9.13
N PRO A 49 8.68 5.28 -10.08
CA PRO A 49 9.26 5.52 -11.40
C PRO A 49 10.59 6.27 -11.35
N VAL A 50 10.73 7.24 -10.45
CA VAL A 50 11.97 8.01 -10.24
C VAL A 50 13.04 7.10 -9.62
N ARG A 51 12.68 6.33 -8.58
CA ARG A 51 13.59 5.37 -7.91
C ARG A 51 14.08 4.28 -8.85
N ALA A 52 13.23 3.86 -9.79
CA ALA A 52 13.58 2.89 -10.83
C ALA A 52 14.38 3.49 -11.99
N GLY A 53 14.64 4.81 -11.99
CA GLY A 53 15.38 5.50 -13.04
C GLY A 53 14.62 5.59 -14.38
N ILE A 54 13.29 5.44 -14.37
CA ILE A 54 12.46 5.50 -15.58
C ILE A 54 12.25 6.96 -16.01
N VAL A 55 12.10 7.86 -15.04
CA VAL A 55 11.87 9.30 -15.23
C VAL A 55 12.70 10.11 -14.24
N SER A 56 12.94 11.38 -14.54
CA SER A 56 13.69 12.28 -13.63
C SER A 56 12.80 12.95 -12.61
N SER A 57 11.50 13.08 -12.90
CA SER A 57 10.49 13.70 -12.05
C SER A 57 9.21 12.88 -12.02
N ILE A 58 8.50 12.88 -10.90
CA ILE A 58 7.19 12.21 -10.76
C ILE A 58 6.14 12.74 -11.73
N ALA A 59 6.24 14.01 -12.13
CA ALA A 59 5.32 14.62 -13.10
C ALA A 59 5.49 14.07 -14.53
N GLU A 60 6.62 13.42 -14.83
CA GLU A 60 6.92 12.89 -16.16
C GLU A 60 6.33 11.48 -16.38
N TYR A 61 5.81 10.83 -15.33
CA TYR A 61 5.29 9.47 -15.42
C TYR A 61 3.76 9.48 -15.56
N PRO A 62 3.21 9.22 -16.77
CA PRO A 62 1.77 9.38 -17.03
C PRO A 62 0.92 8.24 -16.46
N TRP A 63 1.53 7.13 -16.04
CA TRP A 63 0.82 5.94 -15.57
C TRP A 63 0.69 5.89 -14.06
N SER A 64 0.44 7.04 -13.44
CA SER A 64 0.15 7.16 -12.01
C SER A 64 -0.98 8.16 -11.74
N SER A 65 -1.39 8.25 -10.48
CA SER A 65 -2.41 9.21 -10.05
C SER A 65 -1.86 10.63 -9.84
N TYR A 66 -0.55 10.86 -10.00
CA TYR A 66 0.05 12.17 -9.72
C TYR A 66 -0.47 13.27 -10.63
N GLY A 67 -0.73 12.97 -11.91
CA GLY A 67 -1.35 13.92 -12.85
C GLY A 67 -2.65 14.49 -12.30
N TYR A 68 -3.54 13.63 -11.80
CA TYR A 68 -4.78 14.06 -11.15
C TYR A 68 -4.51 14.71 -9.80
N ASN A 69 -3.86 13.98 -8.89
CA ASN A 69 -3.76 14.37 -7.48
C ASN A 69 -2.90 15.63 -7.27
N GLY A 70 -1.89 15.83 -8.13
CA GLY A 70 -0.86 16.86 -7.99
C GLY A 70 -0.86 17.89 -9.11
N LEU A 71 -1.20 17.53 -10.35
CA LEU A 71 -1.19 18.48 -11.48
C LEU A 71 -2.60 19.00 -11.82
N GLY A 72 -3.65 18.45 -11.21
CA GLY A 72 -5.04 18.85 -11.44
C GLY A 72 -5.62 18.38 -12.77
N GLU A 73 -5.01 17.35 -13.38
CA GLU A 73 -5.54 16.74 -14.61
C GLU A 73 -6.86 16.00 -14.32
N GLU A 74 -7.79 16.00 -15.28
CA GLU A 74 -9.03 15.23 -15.14
C GLU A 74 -8.80 13.74 -15.44
N ASN A 75 -9.36 12.88 -14.59
CA ASN A 75 -9.32 11.44 -14.80
C ASN A 75 -10.56 10.77 -14.21
N SER A 76 -11.45 10.30 -15.08
CA SER A 76 -12.72 9.66 -14.69
C SER A 76 -12.56 8.31 -14.00
N LEU A 77 -11.36 7.72 -13.99
CA LEU A 77 -11.07 6.45 -13.33
C LEU A 77 -10.69 6.62 -11.86
N ILE A 78 -10.52 7.86 -11.40
CA ILE A 78 -10.07 8.16 -10.04
C ILE A 78 -11.27 8.50 -9.15
N THR A 79 -11.38 7.76 -8.05
CA THR A 79 -12.26 8.10 -6.93
C THR A 79 -11.40 8.64 -5.80
N GLU A 80 -11.64 9.89 -5.40
CA GLU A 80 -10.89 10.54 -4.33
C GLU A 80 -11.11 9.83 -2.97
N HIS A 81 -10.02 9.65 -2.22
CA HIS A 81 -10.09 9.22 -0.82
C HIS A 81 -10.51 10.39 0.08
N LYS A 82 -11.24 10.13 1.17
CA LYS A 82 -11.70 11.16 2.11
C LYS A 82 -10.56 12.07 2.62
N LEU A 83 -9.45 11.48 3.05
CA LEU A 83 -8.26 12.23 3.48
C LEU A 83 -7.65 13.11 2.38
N TYR A 84 -7.76 12.72 1.11
CA TYR A 84 -7.34 13.58 -0.01
C TYR A 84 -8.30 14.76 -0.16
N GLN A 85 -9.61 14.52 -0.03
CA GLN A 85 -10.62 15.58 -0.04
C GLN A 85 -10.39 16.60 1.08
N ASP A 86 -9.96 16.14 2.25
CA ASP A 86 -9.67 16.99 3.40
C ASP A 86 -8.40 17.85 3.21
N LEU A 87 -7.63 17.66 2.12
CA LEU A 87 -6.53 18.56 1.77
C LEU A 87 -7.01 19.94 1.28
N GLY A 88 -8.28 20.12 0.90
CA GLY A 88 -8.73 21.40 0.35
C GLY A 88 -10.16 21.39 -0.15
N GLU A 89 -10.80 22.55 -0.10
CA GLU A 89 -12.21 22.73 -0.49
C GLU A 89 -12.44 22.46 -1.99
N ASP A 90 -11.48 22.86 -2.84
CA ASP A 90 -11.51 22.65 -4.29
C ASP A 90 -10.30 21.84 -4.78
N SER A 91 -10.38 21.37 -6.04
CA SER A 91 -9.35 20.53 -6.66
C SER A 91 -8.00 21.25 -6.79
N GLU A 92 -7.99 22.57 -6.99
CA GLU A 92 -6.75 23.34 -7.13
C GLU A 92 -6.01 23.44 -5.79
N VAL A 93 -6.75 23.71 -4.71
CA VAL A 93 -6.21 23.74 -3.33
C VAL A 93 -5.73 22.35 -2.93
N ARG A 94 -6.50 21.30 -3.23
CA ARG A 94 -6.07 19.91 -2.98
C ARG A 94 -4.78 19.57 -3.70
N ALA A 95 -4.67 19.88 -4.99
CA ALA A 95 -3.46 19.63 -5.76
C ALA A 95 -2.24 20.35 -5.19
N LYS A 96 -2.37 21.64 -4.86
CA LYS A 96 -1.30 22.43 -4.23
C LYS A 96 -0.87 21.85 -2.88
N ASN A 97 -1.82 21.42 -2.05
CA ASN A 97 -1.51 20.83 -0.75
C ASN A 97 -0.93 19.42 -0.88
N TYR A 98 -1.40 18.64 -1.85
CA TYR A 98 -0.85 17.33 -2.17
C TYR A 98 0.61 17.41 -2.60
N GLN A 99 0.97 18.35 -3.49
CA GLN A 99 2.36 18.59 -3.88
C GLN A 99 3.27 18.90 -2.67
N LYS A 100 2.78 19.60 -1.64
CA LYS A 100 3.58 19.93 -0.45
C LYS A 100 4.02 18.69 0.32
N ILE A 101 3.28 17.58 0.24
CA ILE A 101 3.61 16.34 0.93
C ILE A 101 4.94 15.77 0.40
N PHE A 102 5.25 16.01 -0.88
CA PHE A 102 6.48 15.59 -1.54
C PHE A 102 7.71 16.42 -1.15
N LYS A 103 7.56 17.53 -0.41
CA LYS A 103 8.69 18.29 0.13
C LYS A 103 9.46 17.50 1.18
N THR A 104 8.78 16.59 1.87
CA THR A 104 9.41 15.68 2.82
C THR A 104 9.72 14.38 2.09
N LEU A 105 10.99 14.00 2.08
CA LEU A 105 11.41 12.70 1.54
C LEU A 105 10.91 11.59 2.47
N ILE A 106 10.55 10.46 1.88
CA ILE A 106 10.35 9.22 2.64
C ILE A 106 11.72 8.73 3.09
N SER A 107 11.84 8.31 4.36
CA SER A 107 13.11 7.74 4.83
C SER A 107 13.28 6.32 4.27
N THR A 108 14.52 5.88 4.07
CA THR A 108 14.82 4.49 3.66
C THR A 108 14.19 3.47 4.61
N GLN A 109 14.10 3.80 5.89
CA GLN A 109 13.43 2.96 6.89
C GLN A 109 11.93 2.81 6.58
N GLN A 110 11.23 3.90 6.27
CA GLN A 110 9.80 3.84 5.91
C GLN A 110 9.58 3.07 4.61
N GLU A 111 10.44 3.23 3.61
CA GLU A 111 10.37 2.44 2.36
C GLU A 111 10.50 0.94 2.64
N GLN A 112 11.44 0.58 3.53
CA GLN A 112 11.67 -0.80 3.92
C GLN A 112 10.47 -1.37 4.67
N GLU A 113 9.87 -0.62 5.60
CA GLU A 113 8.68 -1.04 6.34
C GLU A 113 7.48 -1.31 5.42
N ILE A 114 7.22 -0.43 4.44
CA ILE A 114 6.16 -0.63 3.43
C ILE A 114 6.42 -1.91 2.64
N THR A 115 7.66 -2.11 2.22
CA THR A 115 8.08 -3.26 1.41
C THR A 115 7.94 -4.55 2.21
N ASP A 116 8.46 -4.59 3.42
CA ASP A 116 8.38 -5.74 4.32
C ASP A 116 6.92 -6.09 4.64
N ALA A 117 6.11 -5.11 5.05
CA ALA A 117 4.70 -5.34 5.36
C ALA A 117 3.95 -5.94 4.15
N THR A 118 4.20 -5.41 2.95
CA THR A 118 3.58 -5.90 1.71
C THR A 118 4.03 -7.31 1.36
N MET A 119 5.33 -7.59 1.43
CA MET A 119 5.90 -8.89 1.04
C MET A 119 5.50 -10.01 2.00
N ARG A 120 5.42 -9.69 3.29
CA ARG A 120 5.05 -10.57 4.39
C ARG A 120 3.53 -10.71 4.58
N GLY A 121 2.75 -9.81 3.98
CA GLY A 121 1.29 -9.76 4.15
C GLY A 121 0.87 -9.29 5.55
N GLU A 122 1.73 -8.50 6.20
CA GLU A 122 1.49 -7.89 7.50
C GLU A 122 0.62 -6.63 7.35
N VAL A 123 0.18 -6.09 8.47
CA VAL A 123 -0.45 -4.78 8.51
C VAL A 123 0.64 -3.71 8.51
N TYR A 124 0.45 -2.63 7.75
CA TYR A 124 1.29 -1.44 7.80
C TYR A 124 0.54 -0.35 8.58
N GLY A 125 0.94 -0.11 9.81
CA GLY A 125 0.29 0.88 10.66
C GLY A 125 0.89 1.01 12.04
N SER A 126 0.28 1.87 12.86
CA SER A 126 0.68 2.09 14.24
C SER A 126 0.46 0.84 15.11
N GLU A 127 1.16 0.73 16.24
CA GLU A 127 0.93 -0.37 17.19
C GLU A 127 -0.54 -0.44 17.65
N GLY A 128 -1.18 0.71 17.83
CA GLY A 128 -2.61 0.80 18.14
C GLY A 128 -3.48 0.17 17.06
N PHE A 129 -3.19 0.48 15.79
CA PHE A 129 -3.88 -0.12 14.65
C PHE A 129 -3.65 -1.63 14.55
N HIS A 130 -2.45 -2.11 14.85
CA HIS A 130 -2.19 -3.55 14.93
C HIS A 130 -3.06 -4.24 15.98
N LEU A 131 -3.24 -3.64 17.16
CA LEU A 131 -4.10 -4.17 18.23
C LEU A 131 -5.58 -4.14 17.83
N GLU A 132 -6.02 -3.08 17.15
CA GLU A 132 -7.38 -2.96 16.64
C GLU A 132 -7.69 -4.05 15.60
N ILE A 133 -6.85 -4.14 14.56
CA ILE A 133 -7.03 -5.10 13.47
C ILE A 133 -6.96 -6.54 14.00
N ASN A 134 -6.11 -6.81 14.99
CA ASN A 134 -6.00 -8.16 15.56
C ASN A 134 -7.31 -8.65 16.21
N LYS A 135 -8.14 -7.72 16.71
CA LYS A 135 -9.47 -8.07 17.24
C LYS A 135 -10.48 -8.39 16.14
N LEU A 136 -10.25 -7.90 14.93
CA LEU A 136 -11.18 -8.01 13.80
C LEU A 136 -10.86 -9.18 12.87
N ILE A 137 -9.63 -9.68 12.87
CA ILE A 137 -9.19 -10.72 11.92
C ILE A 137 -8.58 -11.92 12.65
N SER A 138 -8.86 -13.12 12.16
CA SER A 138 -8.33 -14.37 12.72
C SER A 138 -6.89 -14.71 12.28
N ARG A 139 -6.12 -13.71 11.83
CA ARG A 139 -4.73 -13.88 11.36
C ARG A 139 -3.80 -12.90 12.07
N ALA A 140 -2.54 -13.28 12.25
CA ALA A 140 -1.54 -12.40 12.84
C ALA A 140 -1.34 -11.13 12.01
N THR A 141 -1.20 -9.99 12.68
CA THR A 141 -0.99 -8.68 12.04
C THR A 141 0.49 -8.35 11.79
N LYS A 142 1.41 -9.09 12.43
CA LYS A 142 2.87 -9.07 12.20
C LYS A 142 3.40 -10.51 12.22
N LEU A 143 4.36 -10.88 11.36
CA LEU A 143 5.03 -12.17 11.46
C LEU A 143 6.01 -12.16 12.63
N THR A 144 6.03 -13.25 13.40
CA THR A 144 7.04 -13.48 14.42
C THR A 144 8.35 -13.94 13.77
N ALA A 145 9.48 -13.58 14.36
CA ALA A 145 10.73 -14.29 14.09
C ALA A 145 10.51 -15.80 14.33
N HIS A 146 11.03 -16.64 13.44
CA HIS A 146 10.94 -18.10 13.60
C HIS A 146 11.67 -18.52 14.88
N GLY A 147 10.99 -19.22 15.80
CA GLY A 147 11.60 -19.80 17.01
C GLY A 147 11.59 -18.92 18.27
N GLY A 148 10.40 -18.54 18.77
CA GLY A 148 10.23 -17.86 20.06
C GLY A 148 9.36 -18.64 21.06
N ASP A 149 9.34 -18.20 22.33
CA ASP A 149 8.47 -18.79 23.35
C ASP A 149 6.99 -18.51 23.06
N ARG A 150 6.27 -19.57 22.68
CA ARG A 150 4.84 -19.55 22.34
C ARG A 150 3.93 -19.19 23.52
N LYS A 151 4.44 -19.21 24.76
CA LYS A 151 3.69 -18.83 25.96
C LYS A 151 3.84 -17.36 26.35
N SER A 152 4.77 -16.63 25.72
CA SER A 152 5.00 -15.23 26.03
C SER A 152 3.79 -14.35 25.69
N GLU A 153 3.56 -13.31 26.49
CA GLU A 153 2.49 -12.33 26.29
C GLU A 153 2.63 -11.63 24.93
N LYS A 154 3.87 -11.35 24.51
CA LYS A 154 4.23 -10.81 23.19
C LYS A 154 3.75 -11.72 22.04
N TYR A 155 3.86 -13.03 22.18
CA TYR A 155 3.40 -13.99 21.17
C TYR A 155 1.87 -14.05 21.07
N ARG A 156 1.17 -14.06 22.22
CA ARG A 156 -0.30 -14.17 22.28
C ARG A 156 -1.00 -12.93 21.71
N ASN A 157 -0.49 -11.74 22.03
CA ASN A 157 -1.00 -10.45 21.53
C ASN A 157 -0.74 -10.24 20.02
N GLN A 158 0.15 -11.03 19.42
CA GLN A 158 0.51 -10.93 18.00
C GLN A 158 -0.22 -11.96 17.12
N ALA A 159 -0.51 -13.15 17.67
CA ALA A 159 -1.18 -14.24 16.94
C ALA A 159 -2.72 -14.13 16.89
N GLY A 160 -3.30 -13.12 17.53
CA GLY A 160 -4.76 -12.97 17.63
C GLY A 160 -5.41 -14.03 18.52
N CYS A 161 -4.60 -14.66 19.37
CA CYS A 161 -5.05 -15.69 20.30
C CYS A 161 -5.39 -15.04 21.64
N SER A 162 -6.40 -14.16 21.66
CA SER A 162 -7.05 -13.76 22.90
C SER A 162 -7.92 -14.94 23.34
N ILE A 163 -7.42 -15.71 24.30
CA ILE A 163 -8.17 -16.80 24.93
C ILE A 163 -8.99 -16.24 26.10
N ASP A 164 -9.76 -15.18 25.85
CA ASP A 164 -10.68 -14.61 26.85
C ASP A 164 -12.10 -14.73 26.31
N GLY A 165 -12.63 -15.96 26.38
CA GLY A 165 -13.98 -16.27 25.92
C GLY A 165 -14.51 -17.65 26.32
N LEU A 166 -13.89 -18.32 27.30
CA LEU A 166 -14.43 -19.55 27.90
C LEU A 166 -14.32 -19.47 29.43
N LYS A 167 -15.25 -18.74 30.03
CA LYS A 167 -15.86 -19.09 31.32
C LYS A 167 -17.35 -18.80 31.22
#